data_AF-A0A9P0KPA3-F1
#
_entry.id   AF-A0A9P0KPA3-F1
#
_cell.length_a   1.000
_cell.length_b   1.000
_cell.length_c   1.000
_cell.angle_alpha   90.00
_cell.angle_beta   90.00
_cell.angle_gamma   90.00
#
_symmetry.space_group_name_H-M   'P 1'
#
loop_
_entity.id
_entity.type
_entity.pdbx_description
1 polymer ?
#
loop_
_entity_poly.entity_id
_entity_poly.type
_entity_poly.pdbx_seq_one_letter_code
_entity_poly.pdbx_strand_id
1 'polypeptide(L)'
;MEIIAKTTENPNTITEITVRRRSNVKNSLRDWDQKINQRKREKGVQYKGKKKQPEGWTYDRPRPSRFLADPCHCKRGKKGETKFKCCTIGEERRRKIFNTFWNKMSWPEKKMFVKGFVKIDKVKRR
;
A
#
# COMPACT_ATOMS: atom_id res chain seq x y z
N MET A 1 -12.31 17.14 -75.02
CA MET A 1 -11.91 15.73 -74.77
C MET A 1 -10.58 15.82 -74.02
N GLU A 2 -10.57 15.90 -72.67
CA GLU A 2 -10.66 14.75 -71.74
C GLU A 2 -9.78 13.58 -72.23
N ILE A 3 -8.79 13.05 -71.49
CA ILE A 3 -8.80 12.65 -70.07
C ILE A 3 -7.41 12.83 -69.45
N ILE A 4 -7.40 13.30 -68.20
CA ILE A 4 -6.28 13.43 -67.27
C ILE A 4 -5.97 12.05 -66.67
N ALA A 5 -4.74 11.58 -66.79
CA ALA A 5 -4.19 10.50 -65.95
C ALA A 5 -3.15 11.09 -65.00
N LYS A 6 -3.56 11.37 -63.76
CA LYS A 6 -2.64 11.59 -62.64
C LYS A 6 -3.18 10.89 -61.41
N THR A 7 -2.86 9.60 -61.31
CA THR A 7 -2.76 8.89 -60.04
C THR A 7 -1.58 9.48 -59.25
N THR A 8 -1.85 9.95 -58.05
CA THR A 8 -1.30 9.49 -56.76
C THR A 8 -1.40 10.65 -55.78
N GLU A 9 -2.54 10.76 -55.09
CA GLU A 9 -2.58 11.46 -53.82
C GLU A 9 -1.75 10.65 -52.83
N ASN A 10 -0.67 11.25 -52.35
CA ASN A 10 0.14 10.70 -51.26
C ASN A 10 -0.09 11.58 -50.03
N PRO A 11 -0.87 11.12 -49.03
CA PRO A 11 -0.91 11.77 -47.73
C PRO A 11 -0.54 10.79 -46.62
N ASN A 12 0.64 10.19 -46.68
CA ASN A 12 1.23 9.55 -45.49
C ASN A 12 2.11 10.55 -44.73
N THR A 13 1.47 11.59 -44.20
CA THR A 13 2.06 12.35 -43.09
C THR A 13 1.86 11.52 -41.82
N ILE A 14 2.74 10.54 -41.61
CA ILE A 14 2.87 9.86 -40.33
C ILE A 14 3.40 10.92 -39.35
N THR A 15 2.51 11.45 -38.52
CA THR A 15 2.91 12.27 -37.38
C THR A 15 3.80 11.41 -36.49
N GLU A 16 5.07 11.82 -36.34
CA GLU A 16 6.02 11.19 -35.44
C GLU A 16 5.50 11.30 -34.00
N ILE A 17 4.76 10.28 -33.57
CA ILE A 17 4.52 10.04 -32.15
C ILE A 17 5.89 9.67 -31.58
N THR A 18 6.58 10.65 -31.02
CA THR A 18 7.76 10.42 -30.19
C THR A 18 7.30 9.68 -28.93
N VAL A 19 7.15 8.36 -29.04
CA VAL A 19 6.98 7.48 -27.89
C VAL A 19 8.24 7.68 -27.06
N ARG A 20 8.14 8.49 -26.01
CA ARG A 20 9.19 8.63 -25.00
C ARG A 20 9.53 7.21 -24.56
N ARG A 21 10.67 6.67 -25.04
CA ARG A 21 11.22 5.43 -24.51
C ARG A 21 11.39 5.68 -23.03
N ARG A 22 10.53 5.07 -22.21
CA ARG A 22 10.79 4.95 -20.78
C ARG A 22 12.15 4.31 -20.71
N SER A 23 13.16 5.10 -20.33
CA SER A 23 14.48 4.59 -20.01
C SER A 23 14.24 3.33 -19.22
N ASN A 24 14.70 2.20 -19.76
CA ASN A 24 14.60 0.91 -19.11
C ASN A 24 15.60 0.97 -17.97
N VAL A 25 15.27 1.77 -16.94
CA VAL A 25 16.01 1.86 -15.69
C VAL A 25 16.03 0.42 -15.23
N LYS A 26 17.22 -0.19 -15.30
CA LYS A 26 17.49 -1.52 -14.78
C LYS A 26 17.03 -1.49 -13.32
N ASN A 27 15.76 -1.82 -13.07
CA ASN A 27 15.28 -2.02 -11.71
C ASN A 27 16.09 -3.21 -11.25
N SER A 28 17.02 -2.97 -10.32
CA SER A 28 17.81 -4.06 -9.78
C SER A 28 16.82 -5.10 -9.22
N LEU A 29 17.17 -6.39 -9.26
CA LEU A 29 16.32 -7.44 -8.68
C LEU A 29 15.92 -7.09 -7.22
N ARG A 30 16.83 -6.41 -6.52
CA ARG A 30 16.62 -5.85 -5.18
C ARG A 30 15.49 -4.81 -5.09
N ASP A 31 15.34 -3.93 -6.08
CA ASP A 31 14.24 -2.96 -6.15
C ASP A 31 12.90 -3.66 -6.37
N TRP A 32 12.92 -4.78 -7.12
CA TRP A 32 11.74 -5.59 -7.36
C TRP A 32 11.29 -6.32 -6.09
N ASP A 33 12.20 -6.95 -5.36
CA ASP A 33 11.93 -7.57 -4.06
C ASP A 33 11.42 -6.57 -3.03
N GLN A 34 11.98 -5.36 -3.01
CA GLN A 34 11.50 -4.28 -2.15
C GLN A 34 10.05 -3.91 -2.48
N LYS A 35 9.73 -3.71 -3.76
CA LYS A 35 8.37 -3.39 -4.22
C LYS A 35 7.38 -4.52 -3.90
N ILE A 36 7.79 -5.78 -4.03
CA ILE A 36 6.96 -6.93 -3.67
C ILE A 36 6.70 -6.98 -2.17
N ASN A 37 7.74 -6.88 -1.34
CA ASN A 37 7.59 -6.90 0.12
C ASN A 37 6.77 -5.70 0.61
N GLN A 38 6.89 -4.55 -0.03
CA GLN A 38 6.03 -3.39 0.22
C GLN A 38 4.55 -3.74 -0.07
N ARG A 39 4.22 -4.26 -1.26
CA ARG A 39 2.84 -4.66 -1.60
C ARG A 39 2.29 -5.72 -0.65
N LYS A 40 3.11 -6.69 -0.25
CA LYS A 40 2.75 -7.73 0.73
C LYS A 40 2.43 -7.11 2.10
N ARG A 41 3.28 -6.19 2.58
CA ARG A 41 3.05 -5.44 3.82
C ARG A 41 1.77 -4.62 3.76
N GLU A 42 1.52 -3.94 2.64
CA GLU A 42 0.31 -3.14 2.44
C GLU A 42 -0.94 -4.00 2.52
N LYS A 43 -0.94 -5.20 1.95
CA LYS A 43 -2.04 -6.19 2.06
C LYS A 43 -2.12 -6.88 3.43
N GLY A 44 -1.12 -6.69 4.29
CA GLY A 44 -1.06 -7.36 5.59
C GLY A 44 -0.75 -8.86 5.50
N VAL A 45 -0.18 -9.35 4.39
CA VAL A 45 0.22 -10.75 4.25
C VAL A 45 1.67 -10.96 4.71
N GLN A 46 2.10 -12.21 4.83
CA GLN A 46 3.48 -12.54 5.18
C GLN A 46 4.47 -11.93 4.17
N TYR A 47 5.55 -11.33 4.67
CA TYR A 47 6.59 -10.71 3.85
C TYR A 47 7.96 -10.85 4.49
N LYS A 48 9.02 -10.57 3.72
CA LYS A 48 10.38 -10.53 4.26
C LYS A 48 10.77 -9.10 4.60
N GLY A 49 11.11 -8.86 5.85
CA GLY A 49 11.60 -7.60 6.38
C GLY A 49 13.12 -7.48 6.27
N LYS A 50 13.61 -6.24 6.30
CA LYS A 50 15.04 -5.93 6.33
C LYS A 50 15.69 -6.38 7.64
N LYS A 51 16.85 -7.03 7.54
CA LYS A 51 17.76 -7.33 8.65
C LYS A 51 19.14 -6.83 8.28
N LYS A 52 19.87 -6.25 9.24
CA LYS A 52 21.28 -5.92 9.07
C LYS A 52 22.08 -7.20 9.33
N GLN A 53 22.80 -7.64 8.31
CA GLN A 53 23.81 -8.68 8.37
C GLN A 53 25.20 -8.03 8.24
N PRO A 54 26.29 -8.74 8.57
CA PRO A 54 27.66 -8.23 8.41
C PRO A 54 27.96 -7.69 7.00
N GLU A 55 27.44 -8.36 5.97
CA GLU A 55 27.60 -8.04 4.55
C GLU A 55 26.66 -6.92 4.04
N GLY A 56 25.72 -6.46 4.88
CA GLY A 56 24.79 -5.38 4.54
C GLY A 56 23.33 -5.66 4.90
N TRP A 57 22.40 -4.94 4.26
CA TRP A 57 20.96 -5.10 4.51
C TRP A 57 20.35 -6.15 3.58
N THR A 58 19.88 -7.26 4.15
CA THR A 58 19.17 -8.33 3.43
C THR A 58 17.69 -8.38 3.81
N TYR A 59 16.86 -8.98 2.97
CA TYR A 59 15.42 -9.20 3.21
C TYR A 59 15.16 -10.65 3.62
N ASP A 60 15.69 -11.08 4.76
CA ASP A 60 15.56 -12.47 5.22
C ASP A 60 14.71 -12.63 6.48
N ARG A 61 14.21 -11.54 7.06
CA ARG A 61 13.43 -11.63 8.30
C ARG A 61 11.96 -11.92 8.00
N PRO A 62 11.42 -13.13 8.25
CA PRO A 62 10.00 -13.37 8.04
C PRO A 62 9.17 -12.47 8.96
N ARG A 63 8.11 -11.89 8.40
CA ARG A 63 7.09 -11.14 9.12
C ARG A 63 5.76 -11.84 8.88
N PRO A 64 5.04 -12.29 9.92
CA PRO A 64 3.80 -13.02 9.75
C PRO A 64 2.72 -12.13 9.12
N SER A 65 1.70 -12.78 8.55
CA SER A 65 0.48 -12.09 8.15
C SER A 65 -0.18 -11.42 9.35
N ARG A 66 -0.95 -10.37 9.07
CA ARG A 66 -1.82 -9.73 10.04
C ARG A 66 -2.97 -10.68 10.31
N PHE A 67 -3.31 -10.81 11.58
CA PHE A 67 -4.48 -11.54 12.04
C PHE A 67 -5.22 -10.70 13.07
N LEU A 68 -6.52 -10.95 13.20
CA LEU A 68 -7.34 -10.32 14.23
C LEU A 68 -7.18 -11.14 15.52
N ALA A 69 -6.55 -10.55 16.53
CA ALA A 69 -6.40 -11.20 17.83
C ALA A 69 -7.73 -11.23 18.58
N ASP A 70 -7.78 -12.00 19.67
CA ASP A 70 -8.95 -12.12 20.54
C ASP A 70 -9.41 -10.76 21.12
N PRO A 71 -10.67 -10.65 21.55
CA PRO A 71 -11.17 -9.47 22.23
C PRO A 71 -10.31 -9.13 23.47
N CYS A 72 -10.19 -7.83 23.76
CA CYS A 72 -9.47 -7.43 24.95
C CYS A 72 -10.30 -7.77 26.19
N HIS A 73 -9.71 -8.51 27.12
CA HIS A 73 -10.33 -8.88 28.41
C HIS A 73 -9.73 -8.14 29.61
N CYS A 74 -8.99 -7.05 29.38
CA CYS A 74 -8.30 -6.33 30.45
C CYS A 74 -9.28 -5.73 31.47
N LYS A 75 -8.89 -5.75 32.77
CA LYS A 75 -9.70 -5.20 33.87
C LYS A 75 -10.06 -3.73 33.65
N ARG A 76 -9.14 -2.95 33.04
CA ARG A 76 -9.33 -1.52 32.77
C ARG A 76 -10.49 -1.27 31.79
N GLY A 77 -10.62 -2.08 30.75
CA GLY A 77 -11.69 -1.97 29.76
C GLY A 77 -13.06 -2.39 30.30
N LYS A 78 -13.09 -3.38 31.21
CA LYS A 78 -14.33 -3.86 31.84
C LYS A 78 -14.95 -2.86 32.81
N LYS A 79 -14.15 -2.02 33.47
CA LYS A 79 -14.62 -1.09 34.52
C LYS A 79 -15.49 0.08 34.02
N GLY A 80 -15.79 0.20 32.72
CA GLY A 80 -16.76 1.17 32.15
C GLY A 80 -16.35 2.65 32.20
N GLU A 81 -15.77 3.08 33.32
CA GLU A 81 -15.38 4.45 33.67
C GLU A 81 -14.00 4.87 33.13
N THR A 82 -13.21 3.94 32.60
CA THR A 82 -11.88 4.29 32.10
C THR A 82 -11.96 4.85 30.68
N LYS A 83 -10.96 5.65 30.31
CA LYS A 83 -10.71 6.12 28.92
C LYS A 83 -10.56 4.96 27.91
N PHE A 84 -10.38 3.72 28.39
CA PHE A 84 -10.19 2.54 27.54
C PHE A 84 -11.53 1.92 27.14
N LYS A 85 -11.91 2.05 25.87
CA LYS A 85 -13.13 1.49 25.30
C LYS A 85 -12.88 0.20 24.49
N CYS A 86 -11.85 -0.56 24.86
CA CYS A 86 -11.47 -1.77 24.10
C CYS A 86 -12.55 -2.88 24.09
N CYS A 87 -13.38 -2.96 25.13
CA CYS A 87 -14.47 -3.94 25.23
C CYS A 87 -15.78 -3.48 24.58
N THR A 88 -15.88 -2.24 24.07
CA THR A 88 -17.13 -1.72 23.49
C THR A 88 -17.32 -2.10 22.02
N ILE A 89 -16.26 -2.54 21.35
CA ILE A 89 -16.32 -2.93 19.95
C ILE A 89 -16.60 -4.44 19.90
N GLY A 90 -17.82 -4.79 19.51
CA GLY A 90 -18.22 -6.18 19.31
C GLY A 90 -17.42 -6.89 18.22
N GLU A 91 -17.36 -8.22 18.32
CA GLU A 91 -16.52 -9.08 17.47
C GLU A 91 -16.84 -8.95 15.97
N GLU A 92 -18.12 -8.84 15.60
CA GLU A 92 -18.54 -8.61 14.23
C GLU A 92 -17.96 -7.30 13.66
N ARG A 93 -18.04 -6.21 14.43
CA ARG A 93 -17.50 -4.90 14.04
C ARG A 93 -15.98 -4.96 13.92
N ARG A 94 -15.28 -5.67 14.83
CA ARG A 94 -13.83 -5.90 14.75
C ARG A 94 -13.46 -6.61 13.45
N ARG A 95 -14.18 -7.66 13.08
CA ARG A 95 -13.99 -8.42 11.83
C ARG A 95 -14.20 -7.55 10.60
N LYS A 96 -15.28 -6.76 10.58
CA LYS A 96 -15.60 -5.85 9.48
C LYS A 96 -14.50 -4.79 9.29
N ILE A 97 -14.05 -4.18 10.39
CA ILE A 97 -12.94 -3.21 10.37
C ILE A 97 -11.67 -3.88 9.85
N PHE A 98 -11.31 -5.05 10.38
CA PHE A 98 -10.10 -5.78 9.98
C PHE A 98 -10.09 -6.12 8.49
N ASN A 99 -11.17 -6.73 7.98
CA ASN A 99 -11.29 -7.13 6.59
C ASN A 99 -11.29 -5.92 5.64
N THR A 100 -12.03 -4.86 6.00
CA THR A 100 -12.08 -3.65 5.17
C THR A 100 -10.71 -2.98 5.14
N PHE A 101 -10.09 -2.82 6.30
CA PHE A 101 -8.78 -2.19 6.42
C PHE A 101 -7.74 -2.95 5.62
N TRP A 102 -7.50 -4.24 5.88
CA TRP A 102 -6.39 -4.94 5.22
C TRP A 102 -6.66 -5.28 3.75
N ASN A 103 -7.88 -5.70 3.40
CA ASN A 103 -8.17 -6.28 2.08
C ASN A 103 -8.78 -5.28 1.08
N LYS A 104 -9.50 -4.24 1.54
CA LYS A 104 -10.22 -3.32 0.66
C LYS A 104 -9.53 -1.94 0.51
N MET A 105 -8.81 -1.49 1.54
CA MET A 105 -8.16 -0.17 1.50
C MET A 105 -6.75 -0.21 0.92
N SER A 106 -6.46 0.77 0.06
CA SER A 106 -5.12 1.15 -0.38
C SER A 106 -4.30 1.76 0.77
N TRP A 107 -2.98 1.87 0.58
CA TRP A 107 -2.10 2.45 1.60
C TRP A 107 -2.41 3.93 1.94
N PRO A 108 -2.73 4.81 0.97
CA PRO A 108 -3.20 6.17 1.27
C PRO A 108 -4.50 6.18 2.07
N GLU A 109 -5.49 5.37 1.69
CA GLU A 109 -6.77 5.25 2.42
C GLU A 109 -6.56 4.75 3.84
N LYS A 110 -5.70 3.75 4.04
CA LYS A 110 -5.31 3.26 5.38
C LYS A 110 -4.78 4.40 6.27
N LYS A 111 -3.92 5.26 5.73
CA LYS A 111 -3.38 6.41 6.47
C LYS A 111 -4.48 7.39 6.86
N MET A 112 -5.38 7.71 5.93
CA MET A 112 -6.48 8.63 6.19
C MET A 112 -7.48 8.05 7.19
N PHE A 113 -7.81 6.77 7.05
CA PHE A 113 -8.64 6.03 8.00
C PHE A 113 -8.08 6.16 9.42
N VAL A 114 -6.80 5.83 9.64
CA VAL A 114 -6.18 5.95 10.97
C VAL A 114 -6.18 7.39 11.48
N LYS A 115 -5.89 8.38 10.63
CA LYS A 115 -5.94 9.81 11.00
C LYS A 115 -7.32 10.23 11.52
N GLY A 116 -8.40 9.65 11.01
CA GLY A 116 -9.76 9.92 11.48
C GLY A 116 -10.06 9.45 12.91
N PHE A 117 -9.24 8.57 13.49
CA PHE A 117 -9.45 8.03 14.85
C PHE A 117 -8.43 8.52 15.88
N VAL A 118 -7.47 9.37 15.48
CA VAL A 118 -6.41 9.84 16.38
C VAL A 118 -6.43 11.36 16.49
N LYS A 119 -6.27 11.86 17.72
CA LYS A 119 -5.97 13.26 17.98
C LYS A 119 -4.45 13.44 17.98
N ILE A 120 -3.94 14.37 17.18
CA ILE A 120 -2.52 14.72 17.14
C ILE A 120 -2.30 15.94 18.03
N ASP A 121 -1.68 15.75 19.19
CA ASP A 121 -1.29 16.84 20.08
C ASP A 121 0.18 17.24 19.79
N LYS A 122 0.45 18.54 19.66
CA LYS A 122 1.82 19.05 19.44
C LYS A 122 2.62 18.94 20.73
N VAL A 123 3.79 18.31 20.67
CA VAL A 123 4.72 18.24 21.82
C VAL A 123 5.30 19.63 22.07
N LYS A 124 5.20 20.14 23.30
CA LYS A 124 5.89 21.35 23.73
C LYS A 124 7.38 21.03 23.80
N ARG A 125 8.18 21.59 22.89
CA ARG A 125 9.64 21.52 22.97
C ARG A 125 10.10 22.43 24.11
N ARG A 126 10.99 21.90 24.95
CA ARG A 126 11.58 22.59 26.11
C ARG A 126 12.58 23.63 25.65
#